data_AF-A0A1B9Y7I6-F1
#
_entry.id   AF-A0A1B9Y7I6-F1
#
_cell.length_a   1.000
_cell.length_b   1.000
_cell.length_c   1.000
_cell.angle_alpha   90.00
_cell.angle_beta   90.00
_cell.angle_gamma   90.00
#
_symmetry.space_group_name_H-M   'P 1'
#
loop_
_entity.id
_entity.type
_entity.pdbx_description
1 polymer ?
#
loop_
_entity_poly.entity_id
_entity_poly.type
_entity_poly.pdbx_seq_one_letter_code
_entity_poly.pdbx_strand_id
1 'polypeptide(L)'
;MKLFIEDIIILKEIYNFKKINLYQLHREHKLSPAQIIRCLKKFSEKEILIYNDIEALITQIGISWIEANKKIIFLNRFEYICSYSNDLYRGNQININELYKPKISKIDYTLFKEGE
;
A
#
# COMPACT_ATOMS: atom_id res chain seq x y z
N MET A 1 16.78 -9.81 6.38
CA MET A 1 15.68 -9.52 5.45
C MET A 1 15.44 -8.01 5.45
N LYS A 2 15.47 -7.34 4.30
CA LYS A 2 15.16 -5.90 4.24
C LYS A 2 13.66 -5.72 4.41
N LEU A 3 13.22 -4.92 5.38
CA LEU A 3 11.81 -4.61 5.62
C LEU A 3 11.48 -3.26 4.98
N PHE A 4 10.36 -3.21 4.29
CA PHE A 4 9.74 -1.98 3.81
C PHE A 4 8.63 -1.53 4.77
N ILE A 5 8.11 -0.32 4.58
CA ILE A 5 7.10 0.24 5.48
C ILE A 5 5.81 -0.58 5.43
N GLU A 6 5.42 -1.05 4.24
CA GLU A 6 4.21 -1.87 4.06
C GLU A 6 4.34 -3.22 4.77
N ASP A 7 5.55 -3.79 4.79
CA ASP A 7 5.83 -5.02 5.55
C ASP A 7 5.54 -4.80 7.04
N ILE A 8 5.96 -3.65 7.58
CA ILE A 8 5.84 -3.34 9.00
C ILE A 8 4.38 -3.08 9.39
N ILE A 9 3.62 -2.39 8.53
CA ILE A 9 2.18 -2.20 8.72
C ILE A 9 1.48 -3.55 8.80
N ILE A 10 1.71 -4.43 7.81
CA ILE A 10 1.06 -5.75 7.76
C ILE A 10 1.46 -6.61 8.96
N LEU A 11 2.74 -6.60 9.35
CA LEU A 11 3.22 -7.35 10.52
C LEU A 11 2.57 -6.87 11.82
N LYS A 12 2.37 -5.56 12.00
CA LYS A 12 1.68 -5.01 13.17
C LYS A 12 0.21 -5.42 13.21
N GLU A 13 -0.49 -5.24 12.08
CA GLU A 13 -1.90 -5.61 11.93
C GLU A 13 -2.12 -7.10 12.22
N ILE A 14 -1.35 -7.97 11.58
CA ILE A 14 -1.53 -9.42 11.74
C ILE A 14 -1.12 -9.90 13.12
N TYR A 15 -0.15 -9.26 13.77
CA TYR A 15 0.24 -9.59 15.13
C TYR A 15 -0.87 -9.22 16.14
N ASN A 16 -1.54 -8.08 15.95
CA ASN A 16 -2.62 -7.60 16.81
C ASN A 16 -3.88 -8.44 16.67
N PHE A 17 -4.33 -8.66 15.43
CA PHE A 17 -5.62 -9.30 15.15
C PHE A 17 -5.52 -10.82 14.94
N LYS A 18 -4.30 -11.37 14.80
CA LYS A 18 -3.99 -12.76 14.43
C LYS A 18 -4.47 -13.18 13.03
N LYS A 19 -5.46 -12.48 12.51
CA LYS A 19 -6.09 -12.65 11.22
C LYS A 19 -6.42 -11.29 10.65
N ILE A 20 -6.17 -11.08 9.37
CA ILE A 20 -6.42 -9.81 8.68
C ILE A 20 -7.14 -10.06 7.37
N ASN A 21 -8.03 -9.13 6.99
CA ASN A 21 -8.68 -9.10 5.69
C ASN A 21 -7.86 -8.22 4.73
N LEU A 22 -7.57 -8.72 3.53
CA LEU A 22 -6.71 -8.03 2.56
C LEU A 22 -7.34 -6.75 2.03
N TYR A 23 -8.67 -6.72 1.87
CA TYR A 23 -9.40 -5.52 1.46
C TYR A 23 -9.38 -4.44 2.55
N GLN A 24 -9.45 -4.85 3.82
CA GLN A 24 -9.35 -3.92 4.95
C GLN A 24 -7.99 -3.22 4.98
N LEU A 25 -6.90 -3.97 4.75
CA LEU A 25 -5.55 -3.40 4.64
C LEU A 25 -5.46 -2.31 3.57
N HIS A 26 -6.07 -2.55 2.41
CA HIS A 26 -6.12 -1.55 1.34
C HIS A 26 -6.89 -0.30 1.78
N ARG A 27 -8.05 -0.47 2.41
CA ARG A 27 -8.92 0.63 2.81
C ARG A 27 -8.28 1.54 3.86
N GLU A 28 -7.71 0.93 4.91
CA GLU A 28 -7.21 1.62 6.11
C GLU A 28 -5.81 2.19 5.90
N HIS A 29 -4.91 1.39 5.32
CA HIS A 29 -3.50 1.76 5.20
C HIS A 29 -3.12 2.26 3.80
N LYS A 30 -4.09 2.36 2.87
CA LYS A 30 -3.89 2.79 1.47
C LYS A 30 -2.83 1.97 0.73
N LEU A 31 -2.61 0.72 1.15
CA LEU A 31 -1.68 -0.20 0.51
C LEU A 31 -2.28 -0.69 -0.81
N SER A 32 -1.52 -0.63 -1.91
CA SER A 32 -1.97 -1.21 -3.17
C SER A 32 -2.05 -2.74 -3.08
N PRO A 33 -2.95 -3.41 -3.84
CA PRO A 33 -3.02 -4.87 -3.89
C PRO A 33 -1.67 -5.52 -4.21
N ALA A 34 -0.87 -4.92 -5.10
CA ALA A 34 0.46 -5.40 -5.44
C ALA A 34 1.44 -5.35 -4.26
N GLN A 35 1.39 -4.28 -3.45
CA GLN A 35 2.19 -4.18 -2.22
C GLN A 35 1.78 -5.26 -1.22
N ILE A 36 0.46 -5.44 -1.00
CA ILE A 36 -0.07 -6.45 -0.09
C ILE A 36 0.39 -7.85 -0.51
N ILE A 37 0.16 -8.24 -1.77
CA ILE A 37 0.55 -9.58 -2.27
C ILE A 37 2.06 -9.79 -2.17
N ARG A 38 2.88 -8.79 -2.50
CA ARG A 38 4.33 -8.87 -2.36
C ARG A 38 4.76 -9.15 -0.92
N CYS A 39 4.18 -8.43 0.05
CA CYS A 39 4.44 -8.65 1.47
C CYS A 39 3.99 -10.04 1.92
N LEU A 40 2.78 -10.45 1.55
CA LEU A 40 2.22 -11.76 1.93
C LEU A 40 3.09 -12.91 1.41
N LYS A 41 3.48 -12.90 0.12
CA LYS A 41 4.38 -13.90 -0.46
C LYS A 41 5.69 -14.02 0.33
N LYS A 42 6.34 -12.89 0.58
CA LYS A 42 7.61 -12.81 1.31
C LYS A 42 7.55 -13.43 2.72
N PHE A 43 6.44 -13.23 3.44
CA PHE A 43 6.27 -13.78 4.77
C PHE A 43 5.75 -15.22 4.76
N SER A 44 4.97 -15.59 3.74
CA SER A 44 4.50 -16.97 3.53
C SER A 44 5.64 -17.91 3.19
N GLU A 45 6.62 -17.49 2.37
CA GLU A 45 7.84 -18.24 2.07
C GLU A 45 8.69 -18.56 3.30
N LYS A 46 8.46 -17.85 4.40
CA LYS A 46 9.16 -18.03 5.69
C LYS A 46 8.26 -18.65 6.76
N GLU A 47 7.09 -19.15 6.37
CA GLU A 47 6.10 -19.75 7.26
C GLU A 47 5.64 -18.81 8.38
N ILE A 48 5.81 -17.49 8.22
CA ILE A 48 5.40 -16.49 9.22
C ILE A 48 3.88 -16.31 9.19
N LEU A 49 3.28 -16.42 8.01
CA LEU A 49 1.84 -16.33 7.81
C LEU A 49 1.40 -17.28 6.71
N ILE A 50 0.10 -17.56 6.68
CA ILE A 50 -0.59 -18.28 5.60
C ILE A 50 -1.66 -17.33 5.08
N TYR A 51 -1.88 -17.29 3.78
CA TYR A 51 -2.88 -16.42 3.20
C TYR A 51 -3.63 -17.08 2.04
N ASN A 52 -4.83 -16.58 1.77
CA ASN A 52 -5.63 -16.88 0.59
C ASN A 52 -6.03 -15.56 -0.08
N ASP A 53 -6.98 -15.59 -1.02
CA ASP A 53 -7.39 -14.40 -1.79
C ASP A 53 -8.07 -13.31 -0.95
N ILE A 54 -8.55 -13.64 0.25
CA ILE A 54 -9.39 -12.77 1.08
C ILE A 54 -8.70 -12.37 2.39
N GLU A 55 -7.93 -13.28 2.97
CA GLU A 55 -7.41 -13.16 4.33
C GLU A 55 -6.02 -13.74 4.51
N ALA A 56 -5.33 -13.25 5.53
CA ALA A 56 -4.07 -13.79 6.01
C ALA A 56 -4.15 -14.10 7.51
N LEU A 57 -3.52 -15.19 7.92
CA LEU A 57 -3.48 -15.69 9.29
C LEU A 57 -2.02 -15.86 9.72
N ILE A 58 -1.68 -15.38 10.92
CA ILE A 58 -0.34 -15.57 11.47
C ILE A 58 -0.16 -17.01 11.98
N THR A 59 1.02 -17.59 11.76
CA THR A 59 1.38 -18.90 12.33
C THR A 59 2.01 -18.74 13.71
N GLN A 60 2.16 -19.85 14.45
CA GLN A 60 2.89 -19.84 15.72
C GLN A 60 4.37 -19.47 15.54
N ILE A 61 4.97 -19.88 14.42
CA ILE A 61 6.33 -19.51 14.02
C ILE A 61 6.39 -18.00 13.77
N GLY A 62 5.40 -17.44 13.08
CA GLY A 62 5.28 -16.02 12.83
C GLY A 62 5.17 -15.18 14.09
N ILE A 63 4.37 -15.62 15.07
CA ILE A 63 4.26 -14.94 16.38
C ILE A 63 5.63 -14.88 17.06
N SER A 64 6.31 -16.02 17.16
CA SER A 64 7.65 -16.11 17.77
C SER A 64 8.67 -15.24 17.03
N TRP A 65 8.58 -15.19 15.71
CA TRP A 65 9.46 -14.37 14.88
C TRP A 65 9.22 -12.88 15.09
N ILE A 66 7.95 -12.43 15.15
CA ILE A 66 7.61 -11.02 15.41
C ILE A 66 8.08 -10.61 16.80
N GLU A 67 7.90 -11.46 17.81
CA GLU A 67 8.39 -11.21 19.17
C GLU A 67 9.90 -11.01 19.23
N ALA A 68 10.66 -11.89 18.58
CA ALA A 68 12.11 -11.79 18.51
C ALA A 68 12.58 -10.49 17.81
N ASN A 69 11.76 -9.96 16.90
CA ASN A 69 12.08 -8.77 16.09
C ASN A 69 11.29 -7.51 16.49
N LYS A 70 10.60 -7.54 17.65
CA LYS A 70 9.65 -6.48 18.05
C LYS A 70 10.25 -5.09 18.10
N LYS A 71 11.53 -4.96 18.46
CA LYS A 71 12.23 -3.67 18.48
C LYS A 71 12.21 -3.00 17.10
N ILE A 72 12.49 -3.76 16.05
CA ILE A 72 12.55 -3.25 14.67
C ILE A 72 11.15 -2.93 14.16
N ILE A 73 10.17 -3.78 14.49
CA ILE A 73 8.80 -3.66 14.00
C ILE A 73 8.08 -2.50 14.69
N PHE A 74 8.15 -2.40 16.02
CA PHE A 74 7.30 -1.49 16.80
C PHE A 74 7.96 -0.16 17.19
N LEU A 75 9.28 -0.13 17.43
CA LEU A 75 9.92 1.10 17.95
C LEU A 75 10.31 2.10 16.85
N ASN A 76 10.52 1.63 15.64
CA ASN A 76 10.81 2.52 14.54
C ASN A 76 9.54 3.28 14.13
N ARG A 77 9.60 4.61 14.25
CA ARG A 77 8.57 5.51 13.71
C ARG A 77 8.71 5.52 12.19
N PHE A 78 7.71 5.00 11.50
CA PHE A 78 7.59 5.11 10.05
C PHE A 78 6.33 5.89 9.73
N GLU A 79 6.47 6.94 8.94
CA GLU A 79 5.34 7.56 8.27
C GLU A 79 5.22 6.95 6.88
N TYR A 80 4.15 6.17 6.66
CA TYR A 80 3.78 5.76 5.32
C TYR A 80 3.12 6.94 4.62
N ILE A 81 3.84 7.57 3.71
CA ILE A 81 3.31 8.63 2.86
C ILE A 81 2.77 7.98 1.59
N CYS A 82 1.46 7.77 1.54
CA CYS A 82 0.80 7.38 0.29
C CYS A 82 0.96 8.53 -0.71
N SER A 83 1.64 8.28 -1.84
CA SER A 83 1.79 9.26 -2.93
C SER A 83 0.46 9.68 -3.56
N TYR A 84 -0.62 8.95 -3.25
CA TYR A 84 -1.98 9.19 -3.75
C TYR A 84 -2.95 9.68 -2.67
N SER A 85 -2.44 10.33 -1.61
CA SER A 85 -3.31 10.92 -0.58
C SER A 85 -4.31 11.89 -1.23
N ASN A 86 -5.57 11.85 -0.77
CA ASN A 86 -6.63 12.71 -1.31
C ASN A 86 -6.24 14.18 -1.31
N ASP A 87 -5.39 14.61 -0.37
CA ASP A 87 -4.91 15.99 -0.25
C ASP A 87 -4.00 16.40 -1.42
N LEU A 88 -3.25 15.48 -2.04
CA LEU A 88 -2.47 15.72 -3.27
C LEU A 88 -3.34 15.76 -4.53
N TYR A 89 -4.52 15.12 -4.48
CA TYR A 89 -5.49 15.03 -5.57
C TYR A 89 -6.69 15.98 -5.41
N ARG A 90 -6.67 16.87 -4.41
CA ARG A 90 -7.50 18.09 -4.42
C ARG A 90 -6.96 19.08 -5.47
N GLY A 91 -6.81 18.62 -6.70
CA GLY A 91 -6.74 19.53 -7.84
C GLY A 91 -8.03 20.34 -7.88
N ASN A 92 -7.96 21.59 -8.32
CA ASN A 92 -9.13 22.43 -8.56
C ASN A 92 -10.18 21.60 -9.31
N GLN A 93 -11.27 21.28 -8.62
CA GLN A 93 -12.38 20.56 -9.24
C GLN A 93 -12.93 21.49 -10.31
N ILE A 94 -12.82 21.08 -11.58
CA ILE A 94 -13.49 21.77 -12.67
C ILE A 94 -14.97 21.48 -12.45
N ASN A 95 -15.75 22.52 -12.17
CA ASN A 95 -17.19 22.36 -11.99
C ASN A 95 -17.83 21.85 -13.28
N ILE A 96 -18.91 21.09 -13.16
CA ILE A 96 -19.73 20.73 -14.33
C ILE A 96 -20.20 22.05 -14.96
N ASN A 97 -19.87 22.27 -16.24
CA ASN A 97 -20.05 23.51 -17.02
C ASN A 97 -18.98 24.61 -16.87
N GLU A 98 -17.87 24.37 -16.19
CA GLU A 98 -16.70 25.26 -16.31
C GLU A 98 -15.99 25.02 -17.63
N LEU A 99 -15.77 26.10 -18.39
CA LEU A 99 -14.98 26.08 -19.61
C LEU A 99 -13.52 25.76 -19.26
N TYR A 100 -13.12 24.50 -19.45
CA TYR A 100 -11.72 24.11 -19.39
C TYR A 100 -10.95 24.75 -20.55
N LYS A 101 -10.06 25.70 -20.24
CA LYS A 101 -9.07 26.19 -21.21
C LYS A 101 -7.78 25.38 -21.03
N PRO A 102 -7.44 24.47 -21.97
CA PRO A 102 -6.19 23.72 -21.88
C PRO A 102 -5.00 24.66 -21.86
N LYS A 103 -4.04 24.40 -20.98
CA LYS A 103 -2.74 25.08 -21.01
C LYS A 103 -1.94 24.51 -22.18
N ILE A 104 -2.01 25.18 -23.32
CA ILE A 104 -1.40 24.76 -24.60
C ILE A 104 0.09 24.44 -24.44
N SER A 105 0.80 25.13 -23.55
CA SER A 105 2.22 24.89 -23.27
C SER A 105 2.56 23.51 -22.69
N LYS A 106 1.56 22.72 -22.26
CA LYS A 106 1.73 21.36 -21.73
C LYS A 106 1.15 20.28 -22.64
N ILE A 107 0.69 20.64 -23.84
CA ILE A 107 0.19 19.66 -24.81
C ILE A 107 1.40 18.92 -25.37
N ASP A 108 1.39 17.59 -25.27
CA ASP A 108 2.41 16.75 -25.86
C ASP A 108 2.16 16.64 -27.36
N TYR A 109 2.83 17.49 -28.13
CA TYR A 109 2.73 17.54 -29.59
C TYR A 109 3.18 16.25 -30.27
N THR A 110 3.80 15.30 -29.55
CA THR A 110 4.14 13.98 -30.12
C THR A 110 2.93 13.05 -30.21
N LEU A 111 1.93 13.22 -29.32
CA LEU A 111 0.69 12.45 -29.27
C LEU A 111 -0.39 13.00 -30.21
N PHE A 112 -0.37 14.31 -30.45
CA PHE A 112 -1.32 15.02 -31.31
C PHE A 112 -0.65 15.48 -32.60
N LYS A 113 0.01 14.55 -33.31
CA LYS A 113 0.39 14.80 -34.70
C LYS A 113 -0.90 14.98 -35.50
N GLU A 114 -1.24 16.22 -35.83
CA GLU A 114 -2.20 16.51 -36.89
C GLU A 114 -1.70 15.78 -38.14
N GLY A 115 -2.57 14.96 -38.74
CA GLY A 115 -2.23 14.23 -39.96
C GLY A 115 -1.85 15.21 -41.06
N GLU A 116 -0.71 14.96 -41.69
CA GLU A 116 -0.42 15.44 -43.04
C GLU A 116 -1.42 14.87 -44.05
#